data_AF-F2QE48-F1
#
_entry.id   AF-F2QE48-F1
#
_cell.length_a   1.000
_cell.length_b   1.000
_cell.length_c   1.000
_cell.angle_alpha   90.00
_cell.angle_beta   90.00
_cell.angle_gamma   90.00
#
_symmetry.space_group_name_H-M   'P 1'
#
loop_
_entity.id
_entity.type
_entity.pdbx_description
1 polymer ?
#
loop_
_entity_poly.entity_id
_entity_poly.type
_entity_poly.pdbx_seq_one_letter_code
_entity_poly.pdbx_strand_id
1 'polypeptide(L)'
;MIFEDEFSAKQTDMIQLALEYVDRVEKKVDTVYIYCSFESMYSFDVFYKDDKNNIVMLHELSKKGMSESEIDNLIFSVLKLGNKDLQDIHKICQKYNRPMPSQIKLIYDNVKKSVNGKYFYDLFYSNSDTLTADDIFEQWYNEVKEEIEGNYGI
;
A
#
# COMPACT_ATOMS: atom_id res chain seq x y z
N MET A 1 -15.21 21.72 -1.81
CA MET A 1 -14.14 20.72 -1.67
C MET A 1 -13.27 20.84 -2.91
N ILE A 2 -11.95 20.91 -2.76
CA ILE A 2 -11.02 20.92 -3.90
C ILE A 2 -10.49 19.51 -4.15
N PHE A 3 -9.90 19.27 -5.34
CA PHE A 3 -9.36 17.97 -5.72
C PHE A 3 -8.47 17.34 -4.64
N GLU A 4 -7.53 18.12 -4.09
CA GLU A 4 -6.58 17.65 -3.08
C GLU A 4 -7.27 17.16 -1.80
N ASP A 5 -8.38 17.78 -1.39
CA ASP A 5 -9.12 17.36 -0.19
C ASP A 5 -9.75 15.96 -0.40
N GLU A 6 -10.42 15.73 -1.53
CA GLU A 6 -11.06 14.44 -1.82
C GLU A 6 -10.04 13.34 -2.07
N PHE A 7 -8.97 13.68 -2.79
CA PHE A 7 -7.89 12.75 -3.11
C PHE A 7 -7.15 12.32 -1.84
N SER A 8 -6.73 13.27 -1.00
CA SER A 8 -6.04 12.97 0.27
C SER A 8 -6.94 12.30 1.32
N ALA A 9 -8.24 12.57 1.31
CA ALA A 9 -9.20 11.84 2.14
C ALA A 9 -9.19 10.33 1.81
N LYS A 10 -9.17 9.97 0.53
CA LYS A 10 -9.10 8.56 0.13
C LYS A 10 -7.77 7.89 0.48
N GLN A 11 -6.67 8.64 0.46
CA GLN A 11 -5.39 8.13 0.94
C GLN A 11 -5.40 7.89 2.44
N THR A 12 -6.10 8.74 3.20
CA THR A 12 -6.31 8.56 4.64
C THR A 12 -7.11 7.29 4.91
N ASP A 13 -8.17 7.03 4.13
CA ASP A 13 -8.96 5.79 4.23
C ASP A 13 -8.07 4.54 4.03
N MET A 14 -7.20 4.55 2.99
CA MET A 14 -6.27 3.45 2.73
C MET A 14 -5.26 3.22 3.87
N ILE A 15 -4.74 4.30 4.47
CA ILE A 15 -3.82 4.23 5.61
C ILE A 15 -4.55 3.67 6.84
N GLN A 16 -5.76 4.14 7.11
CA GLN A 16 -6.57 3.64 8.23
C GLN A 16 -6.89 2.16 8.07
N LEU A 17 -7.28 1.73 6.86
CA LEU A 17 -7.52 0.32 6.54
C LEU A 17 -6.30 -0.56 6.85
N ALA A 18 -5.11 -0.12 6.45
CA ALA A 18 -3.87 -0.85 6.73
C ALA A 18 -3.53 -0.88 8.25
N LEU A 19 -3.75 0.22 8.97
CA LEU A 19 -3.55 0.27 10.42
C LEU A 19 -4.56 -0.60 11.19
N GLU A 20 -5.82 -0.65 10.75
CA GLU A 20 -6.85 -1.52 11.32
C GLU A 20 -6.49 -3.00 11.20
N TYR A 21 -5.89 -3.40 10.08
CA TYR A 21 -5.41 -4.77 9.92
C TYR A 21 -4.36 -5.11 10.98
N VAL A 22 -3.34 -4.26 11.13
CA VAL A 22 -2.26 -4.42 12.10
C VAL A 22 -2.79 -4.49 13.54
N ASP A 23 -3.77 -3.66 13.87
CA ASP A 23 -4.45 -3.67 15.19
C ASP A 23 -5.18 -5.00 15.43
N ARG A 24 -5.94 -5.49 14.45
CA ARG A 24 -6.66 -6.78 14.54
C ARG A 24 -5.73 -7.97 14.75
N VAL A 25 -4.55 -7.94 14.13
CA VAL A 25 -3.55 -9.01 14.30
C VAL A 25 -2.61 -8.79 15.49
N GLU A 26 -2.85 -7.74 16.29
CA GLU A 26 -2.07 -7.38 17.48
C GLU A 26 -0.56 -7.23 17.20
N LYS A 27 -0.22 -6.63 16.06
CA LYS A 27 1.16 -6.36 15.67
C LYS A 27 1.50 -4.89 15.87
N LYS A 28 2.80 -4.63 16.05
CA LYS A 28 3.33 -3.26 16.09
C LYS A 28 4.10 -3.02 14.80
N VAL A 29 3.79 -1.90 14.16
CA VAL A 29 4.48 -1.43 12.95
C VAL A 29 4.85 0.03 13.11
N ASP A 30 6.05 0.37 12.69
CA ASP A 30 6.56 1.74 12.67
C ASP A 30 6.21 2.44 11.37
N THR A 31 6.08 1.69 10.27
CA THR A 31 5.82 2.25 8.94
C THR A 31 4.89 1.35 8.14
N VAL A 32 3.93 1.97 7.45
CA VAL A 32 3.03 1.33 6.50
C VAL A 32 3.42 1.77 5.08
N TYR A 33 3.56 0.81 4.18
CA TYR A 33 3.86 1.04 2.76
C TYR A 33 2.66 0.57 1.95
N ILE A 34 2.01 1.48 1.24
CA ILE A 34 0.85 1.19 0.41
C ILE A 34 1.24 1.40 -1.04
N TYR A 35 0.96 0.39 -1.85
CA TYR A 35 1.15 0.38 -3.28
C TYR A 35 -0.21 0.37 -3.98
N CYS A 36 -0.38 1.27 -4.95
CA CYS A 36 -1.51 1.25 -5.86
C CYS A 36 -1.00 1.33 -7.30
N SER A 37 -1.64 0.59 -8.20
CA SER A 37 -1.39 0.69 -9.64
C SER A 37 -2.67 0.71 -10.46
N PHE A 38 -2.65 1.47 -11.56
CA PHE A 38 -3.69 1.50 -12.56
C PHE A 38 -3.08 1.70 -13.96
N GLU A 39 -2.76 0.60 -14.62
CA GLU A 39 -2.37 0.59 -16.04
C GLU A 39 -3.33 -0.26 -16.87
N SER A 40 -3.30 -1.59 -16.68
CA SER A 40 -4.22 -2.53 -17.32
C SER A 40 -5.40 -2.93 -16.42
N MET A 41 -5.18 -2.92 -15.10
CA MET A 41 -6.15 -3.22 -14.06
C MET A 41 -5.78 -2.49 -12.77
N TYR A 42 -6.73 -2.40 -11.84
CA TYR A 42 -6.46 -1.91 -10.49
C TYR A 42 -5.71 -2.98 -9.69
N SER A 43 -4.62 -2.59 -9.06
CA SER A 43 -3.95 -3.39 -8.03
C SER A 43 -3.68 -2.51 -6.81
N PHE A 44 -3.82 -3.11 -5.63
CA PHE A 44 -3.61 -2.48 -4.34
C PHE A 44 -2.96 -3.53 -3.44
N ASP A 45 -1.81 -3.20 -2.87
CA ASP A 45 -1.05 -4.08 -1.99
C ASP A 45 -0.37 -3.28 -0.88
N VAL A 46 -0.04 -3.97 0.22
CA VAL A 46 0.49 -3.35 1.43
C VAL A 46 1.59 -4.21 2.03
N PHE A 47 2.65 -3.57 2.52
CA PHE A 47 3.64 -4.18 3.40
C PHE A 47 4.03 -3.20 4.51
N TYR A 48 4.80 -3.68 5.48
CA TYR A 48 5.06 -2.96 6.72
C TYR A 48 6.52 -3.03 7.12
N LYS A 49 6.96 -2.05 7.92
CA LYS A 49 8.16 -2.17 8.73
C LYS A 49 7.75 -2.34 10.19
N ASP A 50 8.19 -3.42 10.82
CA ASP A 50 7.92 -3.66 12.24
C ASP A 50 8.82 -2.83 13.17
N ASP A 51 8.60 -2.92 14.48
CA ASP A 51 9.37 -2.22 15.52
C ASP A 51 10.81 -2.77 15.72
N LYS A 52 11.20 -3.77 14.92
CA LYS A 52 12.54 -4.38 14.88
C LYS A 52 13.24 -4.14 13.54
N ASN A 53 12.66 -3.30 12.69
CA ASN A 53 13.14 -2.97 11.35
C ASN A 53 13.10 -4.12 10.33
N ASN A 54 12.26 -5.13 10.55
CA ASN A 54 11.97 -6.12 9.51
C ASN A 54 10.92 -5.56 8.55
N ILE A 55 11.15 -5.75 7.24
CA ILE A 55 10.12 -5.52 6.23
C ILE A 55 9.29 -6.78 6.06
N VAL A 56 7.98 -6.68 6.30
CA VAL A 56 7.05 -7.81 6.34
C VAL A 56 5.84 -7.57 5.44
N MET A 57 5.49 -8.58 4.66
CA MET A 57 4.30 -8.62 3.81
C MET A 57 3.03 -8.74 4.65
N LEU A 58 1.91 -8.32 4.07
CA LEU A 58 0.59 -8.45 4.68
C LEU A 58 0.30 -9.89 5.16
N HIS A 59 0.63 -10.91 4.35
CA HIS A 59 0.37 -12.32 4.67
C HIS A 59 1.31 -12.91 5.74
N GLU A 60 2.43 -12.26 6.05
CA GLU A 60 3.35 -12.69 7.10
C GLU A 60 2.88 -12.25 8.50
N LEU A 61 1.98 -11.27 8.55
CA LEU A 61 1.41 -10.79 9.80
C LEU A 61 0.29 -11.73 10.25
N SER A 62 0.48 -12.35 11.41
CA SER A 62 -0.51 -13.23 12.03
C SER A 62 -0.62 -13.03 13.54
N LYS A 63 -1.81 -13.28 14.07
CA LYS A 63 -2.08 -13.29 15.50
C LYS A 63 -2.09 -14.70 16.05
N LYS A 64 -1.44 -14.88 17.21
CA LYS A 64 -1.52 -16.15 17.93
C LYS A 64 -2.97 -16.44 18.35
N GLY A 65 -3.50 -17.58 17.92
CA GLY A 65 -4.86 -18.01 18.21
C GLY A 65 -5.90 -17.65 17.14
N MET A 66 -5.50 -16.99 16.05
CA MET A 66 -6.32 -16.87 14.85
C MET A 66 -6.04 -18.03 13.90
N SER A 67 -7.08 -18.59 13.28
CA SER A 67 -6.93 -19.60 12.23
C SER A 67 -6.45 -18.98 10.92
N GLU A 68 -5.87 -19.81 10.04
CA GLU A 68 -5.41 -19.40 8.71
C GLU A 68 -6.54 -18.78 7.89
N SER A 69 -7.73 -19.38 7.90
CA SER A 69 -8.89 -18.87 7.16
C SER A 69 -9.40 -17.53 7.69
N GLU A 70 -9.29 -17.26 9.00
CA GLU A 70 -9.61 -15.94 9.55
C GLU A 70 -8.61 -14.88 9.08
N ILE A 71 -7.31 -15.22 9.03
CA ILE A 71 -6.27 -14.34 8.50
C ILE A 71 -6.49 -14.06 7.01
N ASP A 72 -6.76 -15.09 6.21
CA ASP A 72 -7.03 -14.95 4.78
C ASP A 72 -8.25 -14.06 4.51
N ASN A 73 -9.32 -14.21 5.31
CA ASN A 73 -10.51 -13.36 5.20
C ASN A 73 -10.21 -11.89 5.52
N LEU A 74 -9.33 -11.63 6.51
CA LEU A 74 -8.89 -10.27 6.82
C LEU A 74 -8.04 -9.69 5.68
N ILE A 75 -7.07 -10.45 5.18
CA ILE A 75 -6.21 -10.07 4.05
C ILE A 75 -7.06 -9.73 2.83
N PHE A 76 -7.97 -10.63 2.44
CA PHE A 76 -8.88 -10.41 1.31
C PHE A 76 -9.75 -9.16 1.50
N SER A 77 -10.20 -8.90 2.73
CA SER A 77 -10.97 -7.69 3.04
C SER A 77 -10.15 -6.42 2.85
N VAL A 78 -8.89 -6.41 3.29
CA VAL A 78 -7.96 -5.28 3.08
C VAL A 78 -7.74 -5.04 1.59
N LEU A 79 -7.37 -6.07 0.83
CA LEU A 79 -7.09 -5.94 -0.60
C LEU A 79 -8.34 -5.47 -1.39
N LYS A 80 -9.51 -5.98 -1.04
CA LYS A 80 -10.78 -5.60 -1.67
C LYS A 80 -11.18 -4.14 -1.36
N LEU A 81 -11.06 -3.71 -0.10
CA LEU A 81 -11.42 -2.35 0.30
C LEU A 81 -10.40 -1.33 -0.24
N GLY A 82 -9.11 -1.64 -0.21
CA GLY A 82 -8.09 -0.77 -0.79
C GLY A 82 -8.25 -0.60 -2.30
N ASN A 83 -8.57 -1.68 -3.03
CA ASN A 83 -8.93 -1.58 -4.45
C ASN A 83 -10.16 -0.69 -4.70
N LYS A 84 -11.18 -0.76 -3.82
CA LYS A 84 -12.35 0.11 -3.91
C LYS A 84 -11.96 1.58 -3.70
N ASP A 85 -11.12 1.89 -2.72
CA ASP A 85 -10.64 3.25 -2.50
C ASP A 85 -9.80 3.76 -3.69
N LEU A 86 -9.02 2.89 -4.35
CA LEU A 86 -8.29 3.24 -5.56
C LEU A 86 -9.22 3.56 -6.74
N GLN A 87 -10.30 2.79 -6.90
CA GLN A 87 -11.33 3.10 -7.89
C GLN A 87 -12.01 4.44 -7.61
N ASP A 88 -12.23 4.77 -6.34
CA ASP A 88 -12.80 6.06 -5.94
C ASP A 88 -11.82 7.21 -6.18
N ILE A 89 -10.51 7.01 -5.95
CA ILE A 89 -9.45 7.95 -6.39
C ILE A 89 -9.55 8.21 -7.89
N HIS A 90 -9.70 7.16 -8.72
CA HIS A 90 -9.83 7.35 -10.17
C HIS A 90 -11.09 8.17 -10.53
N LYS A 91 -12.23 7.93 -9.88
CA LYS A 91 -13.44 8.75 -10.08
C LYS A 91 -13.22 10.20 -9.68
N ILE A 92 -12.46 10.46 -8.61
CA ILE A 92 -12.09 11.82 -8.18
C ILE A 92 -11.22 12.49 -9.26
N CYS A 93 -10.20 11.80 -9.79
CA CYS A 93 -9.40 12.31 -10.91
C CYS A 93 -10.27 12.68 -12.11
N GLN A 94 -11.20 11.81 -12.50
CA GLN A 94 -12.14 12.08 -13.61
C GLN A 94 -13.04 13.29 -13.32
N LYS A 95 -13.62 13.37 -12.12
CA LYS A 95 -14.50 14.48 -11.69
C LYS A 95 -13.81 15.84 -11.80
N TYR A 96 -12.53 15.91 -11.46
CA TYR A 96 -11.74 17.15 -11.49
C TYR A 96 -10.90 17.31 -12.78
N ASN A 97 -11.11 16.44 -13.77
CA ASN A 97 -10.39 16.43 -15.05
C ASN A 97 -8.86 16.41 -14.87
N ARG A 98 -8.39 15.60 -13.92
CA ARG A 98 -6.97 15.34 -13.61
C ARG A 98 -6.55 13.97 -14.15
N PRO A 99 -5.29 13.80 -14.57
CA PRO A 99 -4.78 12.49 -14.93
C PRO A 99 -4.75 11.57 -13.69
N MET A 100 -5.17 10.32 -13.87
CA MET A 100 -4.98 9.26 -12.88
C MET A 100 -3.51 8.85 -12.86
N PRO A 101 -2.83 8.83 -11.69
CA PRO A 101 -1.50 8.24 -11.59
C PRO A 101 -1.51 6.77 -12.00
N SER A 102 -0.52 6.34 -12.78
CA SER A 102 -0.31 4.92 -13.09
C SER A 102 0.15 4.14 -11.86
N GLN A 103 0.89 4.81 -10.98
CA GLN A 103 1.36 4.26 -9.71
C GLN A 103 1.27 5.30 -8.59
N ILE A 104 0.85 4.84 -7.41
CA ILE A 104 0.86 5.60 -6.16
C ILE A 104 1.62 4.77 -5.13
N LYS A 105 2.64 5.37 -4.51
CA LYS A 105 3.37 4.80 -3.37
C LYS A 105 3.16 5.70 -2.17
N LEU A 106 2.51 5.20 -1.11
CA LEU A 106 2.36 5.92 0.15
C LEU A 106 3.25 5.30 1.22
N ILE A 107 4.01 6.13 1.92
CA ILE A 107 4.82 5.75 3.08
C ILE A 107 4.28 6.51 4.27
N TYR A 108 3.61 5.80 5.17
CA TYR A 108 3.07 6.38 6.40
C TYR A 108 3.93 6.01 7.60
N ASP A 109 4.52 7.01 8.23
CA ASP A 109 5.25 6.89 9.50
C ASP A 109 4.23 6.89 10.65
N ASN A 110 4.03 5.71 11.24
CA ASN A 110 3.06 5.50 12.31
C ASN A 110 3.54 6.08 13.66
N VAL A 111 4.82 6.37 13.80
CA VAL A 111 5.41 6.99 15.00
C VAL A 111 5.25 8.50 14.95
N LYS A 112 5.61 9.12 13.83
CA LYS A 112 5.53 10.58 13.61
C LYS A 112 4.17 11.06 13.13
N LYS A 113 3.28 10.13 12.74
CA LYS A 113 1.95 10.40 12.19
C LYS A 113 2.03 11.28 10.94
N SER A 114 2.95 10.96 10.04
CA SER A 114 3.19 11.70 8.80
C SER A 114 3.14 10.77 7.58
N VAL A 115 2.60 11.27 6.48
CA VAL A 115 2.54 10.56 5.20
C VAL A 115 3.46 11.22 4.17
N ASN A 116 4.15 10.41 3.38
CA ASN A 116 4.83 10.81 2.15
C ASN A 116 4.23 10.03 0.98
N GLY A 117 3.68 10.74 -0.01
CA GLY A 117 3.11 10.15 -1.21
C GLY A 117 3.95 10.46 -2.44
N LYS A 118 4.25 9.43 -3.24
CA LYS A 118 4.85 9.56 -4.58
C LYS A 118 3.84 9.10 -5.62
N TYR A 119 3.73 9.88 -6.69
CA TYR A 119 2.79 9.66 -7.79
C TYR A 119 3.56 9.63 -9.10
N PHE A 120 3.28 8.62 -9.91
CA PHE A 120 3.93 8.42 -11.21
C PHE A 120 2.87 8.33 -12.31
N TYR A 121 3.27 8.65 -13.54
CA TYR A 121 2.39 8.70 -14.71
C TYR A 121 2.94 7.91 -15.91
N ASP A 122 4.16 7.39 -15.81
CA ASP A 122 4.76 6.50 -16.81
C ASP A 122 4.21 5.07 -16.69
N LEU A 123 4.36 4.26 -17.74
CA LEU A 123 3.99 2.84 -17.72
C LEU A 123 5.15 2.01 -17.16
N PHE A 124 4.86 1.12 -16.21
CA PHE A 124 5.82 0.27 -15.53
C PHE A 124 5.74 -1.19 -15.98
N TYR A 125 4.56 -1.68 -16.36
CA TYR A 125 4.37 -3.09 -16.70
C TYR A 125 3.48 -3.33 -17.92
N SER A 126 2.53 -2.44 -18.23
CA SER A 126 1.65 -2.60 -19.40
C SER A 126 2.35 -2.46 -20.76
N ASN A 127 3.60 -2.00 -20.77
CA ASN A 127 4.49 -1.96 -21.93
C ASN A 127 5.39 -3.22 -22.06
N SER A 128 5.15 -4.24 -21.23
CA SER A 128 5.90 -5.49 -21.21
C SER A 128 4.95 -6.68 -21.34
N ASP A 129 5.41 -7.74 -22.03
CA ASP A 129 4.67 -9.00 -22.15
C ASP A 129 4.84 -9.90 -20.91
N THR A 130 5.77 -9.57 -20.00
CA THR A 130 6.14 -10.43 -18.86
C THR A 130 5.94 -9.79 -17.51
N LEU A 131 5.96 -8.45 -17.41
CA LEU A 131 5.81 -7.76 -16.13
C LEU A 131 4.34 -7.60 -15.76
N THR A 132 4.06 -7.72 -14.48
CA THR A 132 2.75 -7.52 -13.87
C THR A 132 2.81 -6.47 -12.79
N ALA A 133 1.65 -6.03 -12.28
CA ALA A 133 1.59 -5.14 -11.14
C ALA A 133 2.26 -5.71 -9.89
N ASP A 134 2.19 -7.04 -9.73
CA ASP A 134 2.78 -7.79 -8.60
C ASP A 134 4.31 -7.77 -8.68
N ASP A 135 4.89 -7.97 -9.87
CA ASP A 135 6.35 -7.86 -10.06
C ASP A 135 6.87 -6.47 -9.66
N ILE A 136 6.14 -5.41 -10.00
CA ILE A 136 6.52 -4.02 -9.65
C ILE A 136 6.34 -3.75 -8.15
N PHE A 137 5.33 -4.35 -7.54
CA PHE A 137 5.14 -4.32 -6.09
C PHE A 137 6.29 -5.02 -5.36
N GLU A 138 6.65 -6.25 -5.77
CA GLU A 138 7.75 -7.02 -5.19
C GLU A 138 9.11 -6.32 -5.37
N GLN A 139 9.35 -5.70 -6.52
CA GLN A 139 10.54 -4.87 -6.73
C GLN A 139 10.62 -3.75 -5.69
N TRP A 140 9.51 -3.03 -5.45
CA TRP A 140 9.50 -1.97 -4.46
C TRP A 140 9.65 -2.48 -3.02
N TYR A 141 9.05 -3.63 -2.69
CA TYR A 141 9.26 -4.30 -1.41
C TYR A 141 10.75 -4.60 -1.19
N ASN A 142 11.42 -5.19 -2.19
CA ASN A 142 12.83 -5.54 -2.13
C ASN A 142 13.74 -4.31 -2.02
N GLU A 143 13.47 -3.25 -2.80
CA GLU A 143 14.18 -1.96 -2.69
C GLU A 143 14.13 -1.42 -1.25
N VAL A 144 12.94 -1.36 -0.65
CA VAL A 144 12.77 -0.86 0.72
C VAL A 144 13.47 -1.78 1.73
N LYS A 145 13.41 -3.10 1.53
CA LYS A 145 14.08 -4.06 2.40
C LYS A 145 15.60 -3.90 2.36
N GLU A 146 16.19 -3.78 1.18
CA GLU A 146 17.62 -3.53 1.00
C GLU A 146 18.06 -2.19 1.59
N GLU A 147 17.27 -1.12 1.41
CA GLU A 147 17.53 0.18 2.02
C GLU A 147 17.57 0.09 3.55
N ILE A 148 16.63 -0.62 4.16
CA ILE A 148 16.55 -0.76 5.61
C ILE A 148 17.67 -1.65 6.14
N GLU A 149 17.93 -2.81 5.53
CA GLU A 149 19.01 -3.72 5.93
C GLU A 149 20.41 -3.12 5.73
N GLY A 150 20.63 -2.42 4.61
CA GLY A 150 21.90 -1.75 4.29
C GLY A 150 22.23 -0.60 5.24
N ASN A 151 21.21 0.09 5.79
CA ASN A 151 21.40 1.16 6.78
C ASN A 151 21.84 0.66 8.18
N TYR A 152 21.72 -0.64 8.47
CA TYR A 152 22.23 -1.25 9.72
C TYR A 152 23.64 -1.86 9.57
N GLY A 153 24.24 -1.77 8.39
CA GLY A 153 25.56 -2.32 8.06
C GLY A 153 26.76 -1.38 8.27
N ILE A 154 26.62 -0.27 9.02
CA ILE A 154 27.67 0.74 9.24
C ILE A 154 27.92 1.01 10.72
#